data_AF-A0A7J6PXT8-F1
#
_entry.id   AF-A0A7J6PXT8-F1
#
_cell.length_a   1.000
_cell.length_b   1.000
_cell.length_c   1.000
_cell.angle_alpha   90.00
_cell.angle_beta   90.00
_cell.angle_gamma   90.00
#
_symmetry.space_group_name_H-M   'P 1'
#
loop_
_entity.id
_entity.type
_entity.pdbx_description
1 polymer ?
#
loop_
_entity_poly.entity_id
_entity_poly.type
_entity_poly.pdbx_seq_one_letter_code
_entity_poly.pdbx_strand_id
1 'polypeptide(L)'
;DAMYEDLPSRQGKIFVKDRTVVQCTDDETAAIAPADLQPAIDALVAKRECGRAFVRPSGTEDAVRIYAEAKTEKDANELAFEVAKAAYEIVGGALGKPTPAAADYGM
;
A
#
# COMPACT_ATOMS: atom_id res chain seq x y z
N ASP A 1 -22.61 -19.27 14.27
CA ASP A 1 -21.13 -19.30 14.31
C ASP A 1 -20.53 -18.67 13.08
N ALA A 2 -20.17 -17.39 13.18
CA ALA A 2 -19.12 -16.83 12.35
C ALA A 2 -17.83 -16.98 13.17
N MET A 3 -16.92 -17.85 12.76
CA MET A 3 -15.69 -18.11 13.54
C MET A 3 -14.66 -16.99 13.42
N TYR A 4 -14.87 -16.02 12.52
CA TYR A 4 -14.00 -14.87 12.29
C TYR A 4 -14.82 -13.65 11.85
N GLU A 5 -14.44 -12.46 12.35
CA GLU A 5 -14.92 -11.17 11.82
C GLU A 5 -13.85 -10.64 10.87
N ASP A 6 -14.21 -10.48 9.59
CA ASP A 6 -13.30 -9.90 8.60
C ASP A 6 -13.04 -8.43 8.90
N LEU A 7 -11.77 -8.03 8.86
CA LEU A 7 -11.40 -6.63 8.97
C LEU A 7 -11.76 -5.88 7.67
N PRO A 8 -12.24 -4.63 7.77
CA PRO A 8 -12.30 -3.75 6.62
C PRO A 8 -10.93 -3.63 5.93
N SER A 9 -10.91 -3.81 4.62
CA SER A 9 -9.69 -3.71 3.82
C SER A 9 -9.90 -2.86 2.57
N ARG A 10 -8.79 -2.28 2.08
CA ARG A 10 -8.74 -1.43 0.91
C ARG A 10 -7.56 -1.84 0.03
N GLN A 11 -7.84 -1.94 -1.27
CA GLN A 11 -6.84 -2.15 -2.29
C GLN A 11 -6.69 -0.88 -3.13
N GLY A 12 -5.49 -0.65 -3.65
CA GLY A 12 -5.22 0.46 -4.56
C GLY A 12 -3.98 0.20 -5.41
N LYS A 13 -3.67 1.14 -6.30
CA LYS A 13 -2.42 1.12 -7.06
C LYS A 13 -1.89 2.53 -7.29
N ILE A 14 -0.57 2.65 -7.42
CA ILE A 14 0.11 3.83 -7.92
C ILE A 14 0.88 3.48 -9.19
N PHE A 15 0.90 4.40 -10.15
CA PHE A 15 1.74 4.23 -11.34
C PHE A 15 3.13 4.80 -11.09
N VAL A 16 4.14 4.03 -11.46
CA VAL A 16 5.55 4.32 -11.21
C VAL A 16 6.31 4.27 -12.51
N LYS A 17 7.48 4.91 -12.57
CA LYS A 17 8.28 4.94 -13.80
C LYS A 17 8.93 3.61 -14.09
N ASP A 18 9.31 2.90 -13.04
CA ASP A 18 9.92 1.58 -13.10
C ASP A 18 9.46 0.80 -11.86
N ARG A 19 8.70 -0.27 -12.07
CA ARG A 19 8.21 -1.10 -10.97
C ARG A 19 9.27 -2.03 -10.39
N THR A 20 10.34 -2.30 -11.14
CA THR A 20 11.37 -3.28 -10.76
C THR A 20 12.25 -2.79 -9.61
N VAL A 21 12.20 -1.50 -9.30
CA VAL A 21 12.85 -0.91 -8.13
C VAL A 21 12.20 -1.34 -6.82
N VAL A 22 10.93 -1.76 -6.86
CA VAL A 22 10.26 -2.38 -5.71
C VAL A 22 10.52 -3.87 -5.73
N GLN A 23 11.21 -4.35 -4.70
CA GLN A 23 11.43 -5.77 -4.47
C GLN A 23 10.78 -6.15 -3.16
N CYS A 24 10.14 -7.31 -3.11
CA CYS A 24 9.43 -7.80 -1.94
C CYS A 24 10.00 -9.15 -1.49
N THR A 25 9.61 -9.59 -0.30
CA THR A 25 9.80 -10.96 0.18
C THR A 25 9.12 -11.97 -0.73
N ASP A 26 9.50 -13.25 -0.63
CA ASP A 26 8.94 -14.33 -1.45
C ASP A 26 7.41 -14.48 -1.31
N ASP A 27 6.86 -14.09 -0.16
CA ASP A 27 5.41 -14.08 0.10
C ASP A 27 4.72 -12.75 -0.25
N GLU A 28 5.46 -11.78 -0.80
CA GLU A 28 5.02 -10.44 -1.19
C GLU A 28 4.37 -9.62 -0.05
N THR A 29 4.65 -9.94 1.21
CA THR A 29 4.07 -9.23 2.36
C THR A 29 4.96 -8.14 2.95
N ALA A 30 6.23 -8.04 2.54
CA ALA A 30 7.13 -6.97 2.96
C ALA A 30 8.02 -6.50 1.80
N ALA A 31 8.33 -5.21 1.76
CA ALA A 31 9.30 -4.63 0.84
C ALA A 31 10.74 -4.83 1.34
N ILE A 32 11.62 -5.27 0.44
CA ILE A 32 13.07 -5.37 0.63
C ILE A 32 13.76 -4.13 0.06
N ALA A 33 13.27 -3.64 -1.08
CA ALA A 33 13.79 -2.44 -1.74
C ALA A 33 12.63 -1.56 -2.24
N PRO A 34 12.80 -0.22 -2.21
CA PRO A 34 13.87 0.52 -1.55
C PRO A 34 13.92 0.30 -0.02
N ALA A 35 15.10 0.40 0.59
CA ALA A 35 15.32 0.02 2.00
C ALA A 35 14.54 0.88 3.01
N ASP A 36 14.10 2.06 2.60
CA ASP A 36 13.26 3.00 3.36
C ASP A 36 11.75 2.76 3.20
N LEU A 37 11.33 1.94 2.22
CA LEU A 37 9.92 1.68 1.94
C LEU A 37 9.23 0.89 3.07
N GLN A 38 9.80 -0.24 3.50
CA GLN A 38 9.20 -1.04 4.58
C GLN A 38 9.16 -0.30 5.91
N PRO A 39 10.23 0.37 6.38
CA PRO A 39 10.18 1.18 7.60
C PRO A 39 9.10 2.28 7.55
N ALA A 40 8.87 2.89 6.38
CA ALA A 40 7.80 3.87 6.22
C ALA A 40 6.41 3.24 6.36
N ILE A 41 6.19 2.05 5.78
CA ILE A 41 4.93 1.30 5.91
C ILE A 41 4.70 0.88 7.37
N ASP A 42 5.71 0.33 8.03
CA ASP A 42 5.62 -0.11 9.44
C ASP A 42 5.22 1.04 10.36
N ALA A 43 5.80 2.23 10.15
CA ALA A 43 5.49 3.42 10.91
C ALA A 43 4.04 3.92 10.71
N LEU A 44 3.43 3.66 9.55
CA LEU A 44 2.03 3.97 9.27
C LEU A 44 1.10 2.93 9.87
N VAL A 45 1.44 1.65 9.72
CA VAL A 45 0.70 0.51 10.28
C VAL A 45 0.57 0.64 11.80
N ALA A 46 1.66 1.02 12.49
CA ALA A 46 1.68 1.21 13.94
C ALA A 46 0.69 2.28 14.47
N LYS A 47 0.14 3.13 13.59
CA LYS A 47 -0.83 4.17 13.96
C LYS A 47 -2.29 3.68 13.92
N ARG A 48 -2.54 2.45 13.48
CA ARG A 48 -3.89 1.92 13.25
C ARG A 48 -4.14 0.67 14.09
N GLU A 49 -5.31 0.61 14.73
CA GLU A 49 -5.71 -0.60 15.45
C GLU A 49 -5.99 -1.72 14.44
N CYS A 50 -5.42 -2.92 14.70
CA CYS A 50 -5.42 -4.05 13.76
C CYS A 50 -4.87 -3.67 12.37
N GLY A 51 -3.97 -2.68 12.31
CA GLY A 51 -3.36 -2.23 11.07
C GLY A 51 -2.50 -3.31 10.43
N ARG A 52 -2.66 -3.49 9.12
CA ARG A 52 -1.71 -4.23 8.28
C ARG A 52 -1.74 -3.62 6.88
N ALA A 53 -0.57 -3.43 6.29
CA ALA A 53 -0.45 -2.94 4.93
C ALA A 53 0.82 -3.46 4.29
N PHE A 54 0.79 -3.63 2.97
CA PHE A 54 1.96 -4.00 2.18
C PHE A 54 1.81 -3.48 0.75
N VAL A 55 2.94 -3.43 0.06
CA VAL A 55 3.03 -3.04 -1.34
C VAL A 55 3.75 -4.10 -2.13
N ARG A 56 3.39 -4.24 -3.41
CA ARG A 56 4.04 -5.18 -4.33
C ARG A 56 4.06 -4.66 -5.76
N PRO A 57 5.11 -4.94 -6.55
CA PRO A 57 5.12 -4.57 -7.96
C PRO A 57 4.02 -5.33 -8.73
N SER A 58 3.42 -4.68 -9.72
CA SER A 58 2.50 -5.35 -10.65
C SER A 58 3.29 -6.24 -11.61
N GLY A 59 2.74 -7.42 -11.96
CA GLY A 59 3.38 -8.31 -12.94
C GLY A 59 3.32 -7.78 -14.38
N THR A 60 2.29 -6.99 -14.71
CA THR A 60 1.90 -6.67 -16.10
C THR A 60 1.90 -5.18 -16.43
N GLU A 61 2.05 -4.29 -15.44
CA GLU A 61 1.95 -2.83 -15.61
C GLU A 61 3.06 -2.15 -14.82
N ASP A 62 3.52 -0.96 -15.24
CA ASP A 62 4.42 -0.10 -14.46
C ASP A 62 3.68 0.58 -13.29
N ALA A 63 3.30 -0.26 -12.34
CA ALA A 63 2.52 0.10 -11.17
C ALA A 63 2.96 -0.71 -9.94
N VAL A 64 2.72 -0.12 -8.77
CA VAL A 64 2.84 -0.77 -7.46
C VAL A 64 1.44 -0.88 -6.86
N ARG A 65 1.06 -2.10 -6.48
CA ARG A 65 -0.21 -2.40 -5.81
C ARG A 65 -0.06 -2.19 -4.32
N ILE A 66 -1.10 -1.68 -3.70
CA ILE A 66 -1.19 -1.42 -2.27
C ILE A 66 -2.36 -2.21 -1.70
N TYR A 67 -2.14 -2.80 -0.53
CA TYR A 67 -3.18 -3.35 0.32
C TYR A 67 -3.07 -2.72 1.69
N ALA A 68 -4.21 -2.43 2.32
CA ALA A 68 -4.29 -2.06 3.72
C ALA A 68 -5.57 -2.61 4.36
N GLU A 69 -5.48 -2.99 5.62
CA GLU A 69 -6.60 -3.36 6.47
C GLU A 69 -6.43 -2.73 7.85
N ALA A 70 -7.55 -2.49 8.53
CA ALA A 70 -7.59 -1.96 9.88
C ALA A 70 -8.93 -2.30 10.54
N LYS A 71 -9.06 -2.00 11.83
CA LYS A 71 -10.30 -2.24 12.58
C LYS A 71 -11.52 -1.51 12.03
N THR A 72 -11.35 -0.33 11.43
CA THR A 72 -12.45 0.44 10.84
C THR A 72 -12.21 0.70 9.35
N GLU A 73 -13.28 0.84 8.57
CA GLU A 73 -13.19 1.16 7.15
C GLU A 73 -12.49 2.51 6.92
N LYS A 74 -12.73 3.48 7.81
CA LYS A 74 -12.05 4.77 7.78
C LYS A 74 -10.53 4.59 7.94
N ASP A 75 -10.11 3.83 8.94
CA ASP A 75 -8.68 3.59 9.20
C ASP A 75 -8.02 2.80 8.05
N ALA A 76 -8.73 1.85 7.45
CA ALA A 76 -8.23 1.09 6.31
C ALA A 76 -8.04 1.97 5.07
N ASN A 77 -9.01 2.87 4.80
CA ASN A 77 -8.91 3.85 3.73
C ASN A 77 -7.78 4.87 3.99
N GLU A 78 -7.67 5.39 5.21
CA GLU A 78 -6.59 6.33 5.57
C GLU A 78 -5.21 5.67 5.47
N LEU A 79 -5.07 4.43 5.96
CA LEU A 79 -3.82 3.66 5.86
C LEU A 79 -3.44 3.38 4.41
N ALA A 80 -4.39 2.93 3.57
CA ALA A 80 -4.14 2.70 2.15
C ALA A 80 -3.66 3.97 1.45
N PHE A 81 -4.27 5.12 1.76
CA PHE A 81 -3.88 6.41 1.19
C PHE A 81 -2.47 6.84 1.62
N GLU A 82 -2.16 6.76 2.92
CA GLU A 82 -0.86 7.15 3.45
C GLU A 82 0.26 6.26 2.90
N VAL A 83 0.02 4.95 2.80
CA VAL A 83 0.96 4.00 2.19
C VAL A 83 1.15 4.29 0.71
N ALA A 84 0.06 4.56 -0.04
CA ALA A 84 0.15 4.95 -1.45
C ALA A 84 1.01 6.20 -1.64
N LYS A 85 0.84 7.20 -0.79
CA LYS A 85 1.62 8.44 -0.83
C LYS A 85 3.10 8.20 -0.52
N ALA A 86 3.40 7.47 0.55
CA ALA A 86 4.77 7.14 0.94
C ALA A 86 5.48 6.35 -0.16
N ALA A 87 4.84 5.30 -0.68
CA ALA A 87 5.37 4.51 -1.78
C ALA A 87 5.61 5.37 -3.04
N TYR A 88 4.68 6.27 -3.37
CA TYR A 88 4.83 7.17 -4.51
C TYR A 88 6.05 8.10 -4.38
N GLU A 89 6.26 8.66 -3.18
CA GLU A 89 7.39 9.56 -2.89
C GLU A 89 8.74 8.83 -2.92
N ILE A 90 8.80 7.62 -2.37
CA ILE A 90 10.03 6.81 -2.28
C ILE A 90 10.40 6.19 -3.63
N VAL A 91 9.43 5.63 -4.34
CA VAL A 91 9.64 4.87 -5.59
C VAL A 91 9.76 5.77 -6.81
N GLY A 92 9.34 7.04 -6.70
CA GLY A 92 9.40 8.00 -7.81
C GLY A 92 8.25 7.82 -8.79
N GLY A 93 7.05 8.18 -8.36
CA GLY A 93 5.82 8.06 -9.15
C GLY A 93 5.83 8.72 -10.53
N ALA A 94 5.01 8.19 -11.44
CA ALA A 94 4.98 8.57 -12.86
C ALA A 94 3.78 9.44 -13.24
N LEU A 95 2.56 9.02 -12.88
CA LEU A 95 1.32 9.66 -13.32
C LEU A 95 0.47 10.06 -12.12
N GLY A 96 0.22 11.38 -12.05
CA GLY A 96 -0.56 12.06 -11.02
C GLY A 96 -0.19 11.72 -9.56
N LYS A 97 -0.72 12.43 -8.56
CA LYS A 97 -0.44 12.13 -7.14
C LYS A 97 -1.62 11.40 -6.48
N PRO A 98 -1.39 10.38 -5.63
CA PRO A 98 -2.48 9.70 -4.92
C PRO A 98 -3.42 10.73 -4.28
N THR A 99 -4.74 10.54 -4.44
CA THR A 99 -5.75 11.39 -3.80
C THR A 99 -6.71 10.56 -2.96
N PRO A 100 -7.20 11.07 -1.80
CA PRO A 100 -8.11 10.34 -0.93
C PRO A 100 -9.46 9.95 -1.56
N ALA A 101 -9.87 10.64 -2.62
CA ALA A 101 -11.20 10.50 -3.22
C ALA A 101 -11.26 9.47 -4.36
N ALA A 102 -10.11 8.97 -4.85
CA ALA A 102 -10.08 8.00 -5.94
C ALA A 102 -10.35 6.59 -5.40
N ALA A 103 -11.32 5.89 -5.99
CA ALA A 103 -11.70 4.53 -5.57
C ALA A 103 -10.50 3.57 -5.53
N ASP A 104 -9.51 3.76 -6.40
CA ASP A 104 -8.38 2.84 -6.54
C ASP A 104 -7.00 3.50 -6.31
N TYR A 105 -6.93 4.73 -5.78
CA TYR A 105 -5.73 5.58 -5.69
C TYR A 105 -4.91 5.74 -7.00
N GLY A 106 -5.40 5.18 -8.11
CA GLY A 106 -4.76 5.16 -9.41
C GLY A 106 -5.09 6.39 -10.25
N MET A 107 -4.05 7.01 -10.79
CA MET A 107 -4.12 7.85 -11.99
C MET A 107 -3.35 7.17 -13.10
#